data_AF-A0A563VNP8-F1
#
_entry.id   AF-A0A563VNP8-F1
#
_cell.length_a   1.000
_cell.length_b   1.000
_cell.length_c   1.000
_cell.angle_alpha   90.00
_cell.angle_beta   90.00
_cell.angle_gamma   90.00
#
_symmetry.space_group_name_H-M   'P 1'
#
loop_
_entity.id
_entity.type
_entity.pdbx_description
1 polymer ?
#
loop_
_entity_poly.entity_id
_entity_poly.type
_entity_poly.pdbx_seq_one_letter_code
_entity_poly.pdbx_strand_id
1 'polypeptide(L)'
;MNDYASTDGFDFLGWHFYVQKSNGKFKSTPSVENFKAFRTKVKHIVNNSNYGASTKVSKLAPIVRGWRNYHKYCKMDGSRFSLWNLAHRTFKTFLKTKTINRYQAEEKVKIVFPSVGYSENSFNNVKGDKSPFDGDINYWSKRNSILYDGYTARTLRKQSHSCGHCGLKFLDNEKVELHHIDNNHNNWKANNLLAIHSSCHHYIHMSKSRKDPGFRKLDTRKRVRPDFTERGER
;
A
#
# COMPACT_ATOMS: atom_id res chain seq x y z
N MET A 1 -13.69 2.34 38.27
CA MET A 1 -12.42 1.89 37.68
C MET A 1 -11.99 2.96 36.70
N ASN A 2 -10.82 3.56 36.94
CA ASN A 2 -10.36 4.75 36.23
C ASN A 2 -9.65 4.36 34.93
N ASP A 3 -10.32 4.54 33.80
CA ASP A 3 -9.91 4.09 32.47
C ASP A 3 -8.85 5.00 31.81
N TYR A 4 -7.82 5.40 32.57
CA TYR A 4 -6.86 6.45 32.16
C TYR A 4 -5.83 5.99 31.12
N ALA A 5 -5.48 4.69 31.08
CA ALA A 5 -4.38 4.18 30.25
C ALA A 5 -4.55 4.46 28.74
N SER A 6 -5.76 4.31 28.19
CA SER A 6 -6.00 4.55 26.75
C SER A 6 -6.04 6.04 26.39
N THR A 7 -6.37 6.90 27.35
CA THR A 7 -6.44 8.35 27.12
C THR A 7 -5.10 9.06 27.30
N ASP A 8 -4.24 8.54 28.17
CA ASP A 8 -2.87 9.01 28.34
C ASP A 8 -1.96 8.43 27.25
N GLY A 9 -2.32 7.26 26.71
CA GLY A 9 -1.71 6.70 25.52
C GLY A 9 -0.36 6.02 25.78
N PHE A 10 0.32 5.65 24.70
CA PHE A 10 1.65 5.03 24.76
C PHE A 10 2.49 5.35 23.52
N ASP A 11 3.80 5.23 23.67
CA ASP A 11 4.75 5.41 22.58
C ASP A 11 5.14 4.07 21.96
N PHE A 12 5.06 3.97 20.63
CA PHE A 12 5.51 2.80 19.88
C PHE A 12 6.01 3.20 18.50
N LEU A 13 7.16 2.65 18.09
CA LEU A 13 7.83 2.95 16.81
C LEU A 13 7.98 4.46 16.54
N GLY A 14 8.19 5.27 17.58
CA GLY A 14 8.36 6.71 17.45
C GLY A 14 7.07 7.51 17.29
N TRP A 15 5.89 6.87 17.34
CA TRP A 15 4.60 7.54 17.41
C TRP A 15 4.03 7.44 18.83
N HIS A 16 3.26 8.45 19.22
CA HIS A 16 2.45 8.48 20.43
C HIS A 16 0.98 8.24 20.04
N PHE A 17 0.40 7.17 20.58
CA PHE A 17 -0.95 6.72 20.30
C PHE A 17 -1.85 6.99 21.50
N TYR A 18 -3.02 7.59 21.28
CA TYR A 18 -3.96 7.91 22.35
C TYR A 18 -5.41 7.95 21.86
N VAL A 19 -6.34 7.81 22.80
CA VAL A 19 -7.78 8.02 22.57
C VAL A 19 -8.16 9.41 23.07
N GLN A 20 -8.76 10.22 22.20
CA GLN A 20 -9.15 11.58 22.54
C GLN A 20 -10.28 11.58 23.57
N LYS A 21 -10.03 12.19 24.75
CA LYS A 21 -10.98 12.26 25.88
C LYS A 21 -12.35 12.84 25.51
N SER A 22 -12.43 13.74 24.53
CA SER A 22 -13.66 14.44 24.18
C SER A 22 -14.62 13.65 23.27
N ASN A 23 -14.13 12.77 22.41
CA ASN A 23 -14.96 12.09 21.40
C ASN A 23 -14.65 10.59 21.25
N GLY A 24 -13.74 10.04 22.05
CA GLY A 24 -13.35 8.64 21.99
C GLY A 24 -12.59 8.24 20.71
N LYS A 25 -12.17 9.19 19.87
CA LYS A 25 -11.48 8.87 18.61
C LYS A 25 -10.01 8.54 18.86
N PHE A 26 -9.54 7.48 18.21
CA PHE A 26 -8.12 7.15 18.13
C PHE A 26 -7.34 8.22 17.37
N LYS A 27 -6.19 8.60 17.93
CA LYS A 27 -5.28 9.61 17.44
C LYS A 27 -3.84 9.14 17.55
N SER A 28 -3.00 9.61 16.65
CA SER A 28 -1.56 9.38 16.68
C SER A 28 -0.80 10.65 16.33
N THR A 29 0.35 10.85 16.95
CA THR A 29 1.28 11.95 16.65
C THR A 29 2.72 11.46 16.73
N PRO A 30 3.72 12.15 16.17
CA PRO A 30 5.11 11.86 16.49
C PRO A 30 5.36 11.97 18.00
N SER A 31 5.95 10.92 18.58
CA SER A 31 6.30 10.88 20.01
C SER A 31 7.24 12.03 20.38
N VAL A 32 7.26 12.36 21.67
CA VAL A 32 8.10 13.44 22.19
C VAL A 32 9.58 13.12 21.93
N GLU A 33 10.01 11.89 22.23
CA GLU A 33 11.39 11.47 22.08
C GLU A 33 11.83 11.38 20.61
N ASN A 34 10.97 10.87 19.71
CA ASN A 34 11.27 10.87 18.28
C ASN A 34 11.47 12.30 17.74
N PHE A 35 10.57 13.22 18.10
CA PHE A 35 10.66 14.61 17.66
C PHE A 35 11.92 15.31 18.22
N LYS A 36 12.26 15.04 19.49
CA LYS A 36 13.51 15.55 20.10
C LYS A 36 14.73 15.04 19.34
N ALA A 37 14.83 13.73 19.09
CA ALA A 37 15.94 13.12 18.36
C ALA A 37 16.08 13.72 16.94
N PHE A 38 14.97 13.83 16.20
CA PHE A 38 14.93 14.49 14.90
C PHE A 38 15.44 15.93 14.96
N ARG A 39 14.91 16.73 15.90
CA ARG A 39 15.29 18.13 16.09
C ARG A 39 16.77 18.29 16.45
N THR A 40 17.30 17.40 17.30
CA THR A 40 18.73 17.39 17.67
C THR A 40 19.60 17.13 16.44
N LYS A 41 19.25 16.14 15.62
CA LYS A 41 19.97 15.83 14.37
C LYS A 41 19.97 17.01 13.39
N VAL A 42 18.82 17.65 13.18
CA VAL A 42 18.72 18.83 12.31
C VAL A 42 19.54 20.00 12.87
N LYS A 43 19.42 20.29 14.17
CA LYS A 43 20.18 21.37 14.81
C LYS A 43 21.69 21.16 14.71
N HIS A 44 22.16 19.93 14.90
CA HIS A 44 23.57 19.59 14.78
C HIS A 44 24.12 19.97 13.40
N ILE A 45 23.42 19.62 12.33
CA ILE A 45 23.84 19.95 10.95
C ILE A 45 23.75 21.46 10.69
N VAL A 46 22.68 22.13 11.13
CA VAL A 46 22.48 23.57 10.94
C VAL A 46 23.57 24.38 11.65
N ASN A 47 23.93 23.99 12.88
CA ASN A 47 24.89 24.71 13.71
C ASN A 47 26.35 24.36 13.40
N ASN A 48 26.62 23.34 12.59
CA ASN A 48 27.98 22.97 12.23
C ASN A 48 28.63 24.07 11.37
N SER A 49 29.68 24.69 11.88
CA SER A 49 30.45 25.76 11.21
C SER A 49 31.27 25.25 10.04
N ASN A 50 31.66 23.97 10.05
CA ASN A 50 32.48 23.36 9.01
C ASN A 50 31.69 23.04 7.73
N TYR A 51 30.36 23.19 7.76
CA TYR A 51 29.51 22.92 6.60
C TYR A 51 29.10 24.22 5.90
N GLY A 52 29.44 24.29 4.61
CA GLY A 52 28.86 25.28 3.70
C GLY A 52 27.37 25.05 3.46
N ALA A 53 26.68 26.05 2.91
CA ALA A 53 25.23 25.96 2.72
C ALA A 53 24.80 24.82 1.80
N SER A 54 25.55 24.54 0.72
CA SER A 54 25.25 23.43 -0.19
C SER A 54 25.28 22.08 0.55
N THR A 55 26.31 21.85 1.37
CA THR A 55 26.46 20.65 2.20
C THR A 55 25.35 20.54 3.26
N LYS A 56 24.94 21.67 3.86
CA LYS A 56 23.80 21.68 4.78
C LYS A 56 22.51 21.28 4.07
N VAL A 57 22.26 21.80 2.87
CA VAL A 57 21.08 21.45 2.07
C VAL A 57 21.07 19.96 1.74
N SER A 58 22.17 19.42 1.22
CA SER A 58 22.26 18.01 0.82
C SER A 58 22.09 17.04 2.00
N LYS A 59 22.56 17.41 3.18
CA LYS A 59 22.36 16.61 4.41
C LYS A 59 20.96 16.75 5.02
N LEU A 60 20.40 17.96 5.05
CA LEU A 60 19.13 18.22 5.75
C LEU A 60 17.90 17.77 4.95
N ALA A 61 17.85 18.04 3.65
CA ALA A 61 16.69 17.75 2.81
C ALA A 61 16.20 16.28 2.91
N PRO A 62 17.06 15.25 2.77
CA PRO A 62 16.62 13.86 2.90
C PRO A 62 16.13 13.50 4.31
N ILE A 63 16.74 14.06 5.36
CA ILE A 63 16.35 13.83 6.75
C ILE A 63 14.95 14.39 7.02
N VAL A 64 14.71 15.64 6.63
CA VAL A 64 13.41 16.31 6.83
C VAL A 64 12.32 15.65 6.00
N ARG A 65 12.60 15.36 4.72
CA ARG A 65 11.65 14.68 3.84
C ARG A 65 11.32 13.28 4.35
N GLY A 66 12.32 12.50 4.74
CA GLY A 66 12.13 11.16 5.31
C GLY A 66 11.28 11.20 6.58
N TRP A 67 11.58 12.11 7.50
CA TRP A 67 10.80 12.27 8.73
C TRP A 67 9.34 12.65 8.47
N ARG A 68 9.08 13.57 7.52
CA ARG A 68 7.72 13.94 7.12
C ARG A 68 6.97 12.78 6.45
N ASN A 69 7.62 12.05 5.55
CA ASN A 69 7.02 10.91 4.88
C ASN A 69 6.69 9.77 5.85
N TYR A 70 7.56 9.51 6.82
CA TYR A 70 7.32 8.49 7.85
C TYR A 70 6.08 8.83 8.70
N HIS A 71 5.96 10.08 9.13
CA HIS A 71 4.85 10.54 9.97
C HIS A 71 3.61 11.03 9.18
N LYS A 72 3.55 10.82 7.85
CA LYS A 72 2.43 11.34 7.03
C LYS A 72 1.08 10.71 7.35
N TYR A 73 1.05 9.61 8.10
CA TYR A 73 -0.17 8.87 8.44
C TYR A 73 -0.76 9.25 9.81
N CYS A 74 -0.12 10.19 10.52
CA CYS A 74 -0.54 10.66 11.83
C CYS A 74 -0.87 12.16 11.80
N LYS A 75 -1.34 12.72 12.92
CA LYS A 75 -1.72 14.12 13.02
C LYS A 75 -0.48 15.03 12.95
N MET A 76 -0.39 15.80 11.87
CA MET A 76 0.77 16.67 11.55
C MET A 76 0.42 18.16 11.42
N ASP A 77 -0.82 18.56 11.73
CA ASP A 77 -1.28 19.97 11.71
C ASP A 77 -0.86 20.81 12.92
N GLY A 78 -0.30 20.20 13.96
CA GLY A 78 0.16 20.93 15.15
C GLY A 78 1.29 21.92 14.86
N SER A 79 1.29 23.07 15.54
CA SER A 79 2.33 24.11 15.43
C SER A 79 3.76 23.56 15.60
N ARG A 80 3.92 22.56 16.48
CA ARG A 80 5.17 21.80 16.70
C ARG A 80 5.73 21.19 15.41
N PHE A 81 4.86 20.71 14.51
CA PHE A 81 5.21 19.96 13.30
C PHE A 81 5.29 20.84 12.04
N SER A 82 4.97 22.13 12.15
CA SER A 82 5.26 23.13 11.11
C SER A 82 6.75 23.22 10.78
N LEU A 83 7.60 22.89 11.77
CA LEU A 83 9.06 23.04 11.74
C LEU A 83 9.53 24.48 11.49
N TRP A 84 8.65 25.48 11.65
CA TRP A 84 8.95 26.88 11.35
C TRP A 84 10.23 27.38 12.05
N ASN A 85 10.37 27.08 13.34
CA ASN A 85 11.57 27.46 14.11
C ASN A 85 12.88 26.89 13.54
N LEU A 86 12.85 25.66 13.01
CA LEU A 86 14.02 25.04 12.37
C LEU A 86 14.29 25.65 10.99
N ALA A 87 13.24 25.89 10.20
CA ALA A 87 13.34 26.55 8.91
C ALA A 87 13.89 27.97 9.05
N HIS A 88 13.36 28.76 10.00
CA HIS A 88 13.79 30.12 10.27
C HIS A 88 15.25 30.18 10.77
N ARG A 89 15.66 29.26 11.66
CA ARG A 89 17.06 29.18 12.09
C ARG A 89 18.00 28.82 10.92
N THR A 90 17.58 27.90 10.05
CA THR A 90 18.35 27.53 8.86
C THR A 90 18.49 28.71 7.91
N PHE A 91 17.41 29.46 7.68
CA PHE A 91 17.41 30.71 6.91
C PHE A 91 18.42 31.73 7.46
N LYS A 92 18.36 32.02 8.77
CA LYS A 92 19.31 32.93 9.43
C LYS A 92 20.77 32.45 9.31
N THR A 93 21.00 31.14 9.33
CA THR A 93 22.34 30.56 9.17
C THR A 93 22.86 30.77 7.75
N PHE A 94 22.01 30.62 6.73
CA PHE A 94 22.41 30.89 5.35
C PHE A 94 22.69 32.38 5.10
N LEU A 95 21.93 33.29 5.71
CA LEU A 95 22.20 34.74 5.60
C LEU A 95 23.53 35.18 6.22
N LYS A 96 24.09 34.41 7.17
CA LYS A 96 25.44 34.68 7.70
C LYS A 96 26.55 34.35 6.69
N THR A 97 26.22 33.59 5.64
CA THR A 97 27.18 33.21 4.61
C THR A 97 27.25 34.33 3.57
N LYS A 98 28.42 34.97 3.40
CA LYS A 98 28.60 36.14 2.52
C LYS A 98 28.20 35.88 1.05
N THR A 99 28.25 34.64 0.61
CA THR A 99 27.97 34.24 -0.79
C THR A 99 26.49 34.02 -1.10
N ILE A 100 25.59 34.16 -0.12
CA ILE A 100 24.17 33.82 -0.28
C ILE A 100 23.30 35.04 0.01
N ASN A 101 22.51 35.44 -0.97
CA ASN A 101 21.52 36.50 -0.79
C ASN A 101 20.22 35.97 -0.16
N ARG A 102 19.31 36.90 0.18
CA ARG A 102 18.03 36.58 0.82
C ARG A 102 17.17 35.59 0.02
N TYR A 103 17.08 35.78 -1.29
CA TYR A 103 16.25 34.96 -2.18
C TYR A 103 16.80 33.54 -2.29
N GLN A 104 18.11 33.40 -2.45
CA GLN A 104 18.81 32.11 -2.49
C GLN A 104 18.67 31.36 -1.16
N ALA A 105 18.74 32.06 -0.03
CA ALA A 105 18.52 31.45 1.28
C ALA A 105 17.09 30.92 1.42
N GLU A 106 16.10 31.67 0.94
CA GLU A 106 14.69 31.27 0.97
C GLU A 106 14.45 30.01 0.10
N GLU A 107 14.99 29.99 -1.12
CA GLU A 107 14.89 28.84 -2.02
C GLU A 107 15.51 27.58 -1.41
N LYS A 108 16.72 27.69 -0.85
CA LYS A 108 17.39 26.58 -0.16
C LYS A 108 16.57 26.05 1.02
N VAL A 109 15.92 26.94 1.78
CA VAL A 109 15.06 26.54 2.91
C VAL A 109 13.81 25.81 2.41
N LYS A 110 13.21 26.23 1.29
CA LYS A 110 12.08 25.52 0.66
C LYS A 110 12.48 24.11 0.22
N ILE A 111 13.69 23.94 -0.32
CA ILE A 111 14.25 22.63 -0.69
C ILE A 111 14.44 21.75 0.56
N VAL A 112 14.97 22.32 1.65
CA VAL A 112 15.26 21.57 2.88
C VAL A 112 14.00 21.20 3.66
N PHE A 113 13.03 22.10 3.74
CA PHE A 113 11.78 21.93 4.49
C PHE A 113 10.57 21.91 3.55
N PRO A 114 10.46 20.90 2.67
CA PRO A 114 9.33 20.83 1.74
C PRO A 114 8.02 20.59 2.49
N SER A 115 6.93 21.11 1.93
CA SER A 115 5.60 20.70 2.35
C SER A 115 5.36 19.26 1.88
N VAL A 116 4.83 18.42 2.76
CA VAL A 116 4.46 17.03 2.48
C VAL A 116 3.05 16.85 3.02
N GLY A 117 2.12 16.44 2.15
CA GLY A 117 0.75 16.15 2.54
C GLY A 117 0.71 15.00 3.56
N TYR A 118 -0.25 15.07 4.47
CA TYR A 118 -0.49 14.03 5.48
C TYR A 118 -1.97 13.63 5.45
N SER A 119 -2.25 12.40 5.85
CA SER A 119 -3.60 11.87 5.97
C SER A 119 -3.69 11.06 7.25
N GLU A 120 -4.39 11.60 8.24
CA GLU A 120 -4.47 11.01 9.56
C GLU A 120 -5.41 9.81 9.56
N ASN A 121 -4.89 8.62 9.91
CA ASN A 121 -5.68 7.40 10.08
C ASN A 121 -6.62 7.07 8.89
N SER A 122 -6.19 7.39 7.66
CA SER A 122 -6.99 7.23 6.44
C SER A 122 -7.08 5.78 5.94
N PHE A 123 -7.15 4.82 6.85
CA PHE A 123 -7.27 3.41 6.55
C PHE A 123 -8.75 3.00 6.55
N ASN A 124 -9.11 2.09 5.65
CA ASN A 124 -10.46 1.55 5.59
C ASN A 124 -10.65 0.53 6.72
N ASN A 125 -11.15 1.00 7.86
CA ASN A 125 -11.39 0.16 9.04
C ASN A 125 -12.32 -1.01 8.75
N VAL A 126 -12.08 -2.13 9.43
CA VAL A 126 -13.02 -3.26 9.51
C VAL A 126 -14.33 -2.78 10.15
N LYS A 127 -15.47 -3.28 9.65
CA LYS A 127 -16.79 -2.90 10.15
C LYS A 127 -16.98 -3.67 11.46
N GLY A 128 -17.01 -2.97 12.59
CA GLY A 128 -17.42 -3.46 13.90
C GLY A 128 -17.14 -4.95 14.18
N ASP A 129 -18.21 -5.73 14.14
CA ASP A 129 -18.31 -7.15 14.47
C ASP A 129 -17.83 -8.12 13.38
N LYS A 130 -17.33 -7.61 12.25
CA LYS A 130 -16.86 -8.43 11.14
C LYS A 130 -15.57 -9.18 11.49
N SER A 131 -15.63 -10.50 11.37
CA SER A 131 -14.50 -11.43 11.50
C SER A 131 -14.21 -12.10 10.17
N PRO A 132 -12.93 -12.35 9.77
CA PRO A 132 -12.60 -13.12 8.56
C PRO A 132 -13.28 -14.48 8.47
N PHE A 133 -13.72 -15.01 9.62
CA PHE A 133 -14.39 -16.31 9.75
C PHE A 133 -15.91 -16.18 9.94
N ASP A 134 -16.50 -15.00 9.73
CA ASP A 134 -17.95 -14.76 9.90
C ASP A 134 -18.81 -15.27 8.73
N GLY A 135 -18.19 -15.82 7.68
CA GLY A 135 -18.87 -16.33 6.48
C GLY A 135 -19.29 -15.24 5.47
N ASP A 136 -18.99 -13.96 5.70
CA ASP A 136 -19.31 -12.88 4.75
C ASP A 136 -18.25 -12.76 3.64
N ILE A 137 -18.24 -13.77 2.78
CA ILE A 137 -17.29 -13.89 1.66
C ILE A 137 -17.34 -12.66 0.75
N ASN A 138 -18.52 -12.06 0.54
CA ASN A 138 -18.68 -10.89 -0.33
C ASN A 138 -17.98 -9.65 0.24
N TYR A 139 -18.15 -9.42 1.54
CA TYR A 139 -17.47 -8.34 2.24
C TYR A 139 -15.96 -8.51 2.23
N TRP A 140 -15.47 -9.69 2.60
CA TRP A 140 -14.04 -9.99 2.65
C TRP A 140 -13.38 -9.95 1.27
N SER A 141 -14.10 -10.36 0.23
CA SER A 141 -13.60 -10.28 -1.14
C SER A 141 -13.49 -8.85 -1.68
N LYS A 142 -14.49 -8.00 -1.39
CA LYS A 142 -14.43 -6.57 -1.69
C LYS A 142 -13.27 -5.90 -0.96
N ARG A 143 -13.07 -6.24 0.32
CA ARG A 143 -11.96 -5.77 1.15
C ARG A 143 -10.60 -6.16 0.60
N ASN A 144 -10.40 -7.44 0.28
CA ASN A 144 -9.16 -7.94 -0.30
C ASN A 144 -8.85 -7.24 -1.62
N SER A 145 -9.87 -6.92 -2.41
CA SER A 145 -9.72 -6.20 -3.68
C SER A 145 -9.21 -4.75 -3.53
N ILE A 146 -9.38 -4.12 -2.37
CA ILE A 146 -8.89 -2.75 -2.10
C ILE A 146 -7.35 -2.71 -2.04
N LEU A 147 -6.70 -3.84 -1.76
CA LEU A 147 -5.24 -3.94 -1.70
C LEU A 147 -4.56 -3.79 -3.08
N TYR A 148 -5.34 -3.87 -4.16
CA TYR A 148 -4.86 -3.75 -5.52
C TYR A 148 -5.17 -2.37 -6.10
N ASP A 149 -4.31 -1.88 -6.99
CA ASP A 149 -4.48 -0.63 -7.71
C ASP A 149 -4.47 -0.86 -9.25
N GLY A 150 -4.51 0.24 -10.02
CA GLY A 150 -4.35 0.22 -11.47
C GLY A 150 -5.32 -0.68 -12.24
N TYR A 151 -4.78 -1.47 -13.17
CA TYR A 151 -5.54 -2.40 -14.01
C TYR A 151 -6.19 -3.51 -13.19
N THR A 152 -5.49 -4.07 -12.21
CA THR A 152 -5.99 -5.16 -11.37
C THR A 152 -7.24 -4.74 -10.62
N ALA A 153 -7.22 -3.56 -9.97
CA ALA A 153 -8.37 -3.03 -9.26
C ALA A 153 -9.58 -2.82 -10.18
N ARG A 154 -9.35 -2.34 -11.41
CA ARG A 154 -10.40 -2.10 -12.40
C ARG A 154 -11.04 -3.41 -12.87
N THR A 155 -10.22 -4.41 -13.15
CA THR A 155 -10.68 -5.74 -13.57
C THR A 155 -11.42 -6.46 -12.44
N LEU A 156 -10.96 -6.35 -11.20
CA LEU A 156 -11.65 -6.88 -10.02
C LEU A 156 -13.06 -6.30 -9.86
N ARG A 157 -13.23 -4.97 -10.00
CA ARG A 157 -14.56 -4.34 -9.95
C ARG A 157 -15.47 -4.81 -11.08
N LYS A 158 -14.94 -4.93 -12.30
CA LYS A 158 -15.68 -5.43 -13.48
C LYS A 158 -16.18 -6.86 -13.27
N GLN A 159 -15.38 -7.70 -12.62
CA GLN A 159 -15.72 -9.10 -12.34
C GLN A 159 -16.47 -9.29 -11.01
N SER A 160 -17.00 -8.21 -10.41
CA SER A 160 -17.68 -8.26 -9.11
C SER A 160 -16.86 -8.97 -8.03
N HIS A 161 -15.53 -8.81 -8.05
CA HIS A 161 -14.58 -9.44 -7.12
C HIS A 161 -14.55 -10.98 -7.18
N SER A 162 -14.95 -11.56 -8.31
CA SER A 162 -14.84 -12.99 -8.61
C SER A 162 -13.73 -13.28 -9.60
N CYS A 163 -13.11 -14.45 -9.48
CA CYS A 163 -12.17 -14.98 -10.45
C CYS A 163 -12.85 -15.22 -11.79
N GLY A 164 -12.24 -14.74 -12.87
CA GLY A 164 -12.79 -14.89 -14.21
C GLY A 164 -12.68 -16.30 -14.79
N HIS A 165 -11.93 -17.20 -14.14
CA HIS A 165 -11.78 -18.59 -14.56
C HIS A 165 -12.71 -19.53 -13.79
N CYS A 166 -12.63 -19.56 -12.45
CA CYS A 166 -13.44 -20.49 -11.63
C CYS A 166 -14.72 -19.87 -11.06
N GLY A 167 -14.93 -18.56 -11.18
CA GLY A 167 -16.10 -17.85 -10.64
C GLY A 167 -16.08 -17.58 -9.13
N LEU A 168 -15.19 -18.25 -8.38
CA LEU A 168 -15.06 -18.09 -6.93
C LEU A 168 -14.54 -16.69 -6.56
N LYS A 169 -14.93 -16.22 -5.37
CA LYS A 169 -14.48 -14.93 -4.83
C LYS A 169 -13.00 -14.95 -4.46
N PHE A 170 -12.37 -13.79 -4.56
CA PHE A 170 -11.00 -13.61 -4.07
C PHE A 170 -10.99 -13.45 -2.56
N LEU A 171 -10.25 -14.29 -1.85
CA LEU A 171 -10.01 -14.20 -0.41
C LEU A 171 -8.52 -13.92 -0.15
N ASP A 172 -8.15 -13.64 1.10
CA ASP A 172 -6.80 -13.27 1.54
C ASP A 172 -5.75 -14.37 1.34
N ASN A 173 -6.17 -15.63 1.30
CA ASN A 173 -5.28 -16.79 1.17
C ASN A 173 -4.59 -16.93 -0.20
N GLU A 174 -5.00 -16.19 -1.22
CA GLU A 174 -4.44 -16.33 -2.57
C GLU A 174 -4.28 -15.00 -3.29
N LYS A 175 -3.13 -14.83 -3.95
CA LYS A 175 -2.82 -13.64 -4.74
C LYS A 175 -3.68 -13.57 -6.01
N VAL A 176 -4.14 -12.37 -6.34
CA VAL A 176 -4.79 -12.06 -7.61
C VAL A 176 -3.76 -11.78 -8.69
N GLU A 177 -3.91 -12.42 -9.84
CA GLU A 177 -3.08 -12.21 -11.02
C GLU A 177 -3.93 -11.76 -12.21
N LEU A 178 -3.31 -11.01 -13.13
CA LEU A 178 -3.93 -10.58 -14.37
C LEU A 178 -3.55 -11.51 -15.51
N HIS A 179 -4.54 -12.12 -16.13
CA HIS A 179 -4.40 -12.94 -17.31
C HIS A 179 -4.82 -12.18 -18.58
N HIS A 180 -4.02 -12.31 -19.63
CA HIS A 180 -4.33 -11.78 -20.96
C HIS A 180 -5.03 -12.85 -21.77
N ILE A 181 -6.29 -12.63 -22.15
CA ILE A 181 -7.15 -13.62 -22.83
C ILE A 181 -6.54 -14.03 -24.17
N ASP A 182 -5.97 -13.07 -24.91
CA ASP A 182 -5.30 -13.28 -26.19
C ASP A 182 -3.86 -13.84 -26.08
N ASN A 183 -3.32 -14.01 -24.86
CA ASN A 183 -1.92 -14.33 -24.57
C ASN A 183 -0.90 -13.28 -25.07
N ASN A 184 -1.35 -12.12 -25.50
CA ASN A 184 -0.49 -11.00 -25.84
C ASN A 184 -0.33 -10.10 -24.62
N HIS A 185 0.78 -10.27 -23.91
CA HIS A 185 1.14 -9.51 -22.70
C HIS A 185 1.31 -8.00 -22.92
N ASN A 186 1.25 -7.53 -24.18
CA ASN A 186 1.28 -6.11 -24.51
C ASN A 186 -0.12 -5.51 -24.70
N ASN A 187 -1.18 -6.30 -24.72
CA ASN A 187 -2.55 -5.84 -24.94
C ASN A 187 -3.29 -5.59 -23.62
N TRP A 188 -3.07 -4.40 -23.04
CA TRP A 188 -3.65 -3.97 -21.76
C TRP A 188 -5.08 -3.42 -21.86
N LYS A 189 -5.82 -3.73 -22.93
CA LYS A 189 -7.23 -3.32 -23.07
C LYS A 189 -8.08 -3.99 -22.00
N ALA A 190 -9.02 -3.25 -21.41
CA ALA A 190 -9.85 -3.73 -20.30
C ALA A 190 -10.78 -4.92 -20.63
N ASN A 191 -11.02 -5.19 -21.90
CA ASN A 191 -11.75 -6.38 -22.36
C ASN A 191 -10.84 -7.61 -22.55
N ASN A 192 -9.52 -7.42 -22.61
CA ASN A 192 -8.52 -8.48 -22.76
C ASN A 192 -7.93 -8.96 -21.43
N LEU A 193 -8.18 -8.24 -20.34
CA LEU A 193 -7.66 -8.56 -19.01
C LEU A 193 -8.70 -9.32 -18.18
N LEU A 194 -8.23 -10.36 -17.49
CA LEU A 194 -9.02 -11.17 -16.58
C LEU A 194 -8.29 -11.31 -15.24
N ALA A 195 -8.92 -10.91 -14.13
CA ALA A 195 -8.39 -11.15 -12.80
C ALA A 195 -8.69 -12.60 -12.42
N ILE A 196 -7.66 -13.36 -12.07
CA ILE A 196 -7.79 -14.78 -11.70
C ILE A 196 -6.93 -15.12 -10.50
N HIS A 197 -7.24 -16.24 -9.87
CA HIS A 197 -6.42 -16.84 -8.82
C HIS A 197 -5.07 -17.29 -9.39
N SER A 198 -4.01 -17.22 -8.60
CA SER A 198 -2.68 -17.71 -9.00
C SER A 198 -2.72 -19.19 -9.44
N SER A 199 -3.45 -20.03 -8.72
CA SER A 199 -3.73 -21.43 -9.06
C SER A 199 -4.47 -21.58 -10.41
N CYS A 200 -5.49 -20.77 -10.66
CA CYS A 200 -6.19 -20.74 -11.95
C CYS A 200 -5.25 -20.31 -13.08
N HIS A 201 -4.35 -19.36 -12.82
CA HIS A 201 -3.38 -18.91 -13.81
C HIS A 201 -2.42 -20.03 -14.20
N HIS A 202 -1.87 -20.75 -13.21
CA HIS A 202 -1.06 -21.94 -13.44
C HIS A 202 -1.83 -23.00 -14.24
N TYR A 203 -3.07 -23.30 -13.88
CA TYR A 203 -3.89 -24.27 -14.60
C TYR A 203 -4.10 -23.91 -16.08
N ILE A 204 -4.34 -22.63 -16.39
CA ILE A 204 -4.49 -22.14 -17.77
C ILE A 204 -3.19 -22.32 -18.57
N HIS A 205 -2.03 -22.07 -17.97
CA HIS A 205 -0.75 -22.22 -18.67
C HIS A 205 -0.27 -23.69 -18.77
N MET A 206 -0.57 -24.51 -17.75
CA MET A 206 -0.29 -25.95 -17.78
C MET A 206 -1.14 -26.69 -18.81
N SER A 207 -2.43 -26.37 -18.93
CA SER A 207 -3.33 -26.99 -19.90
C SER A 207 -2.94 -26.67 -21.35
N LYS A 208 -2.32 -25.52 -21.62
CA LYS A 208 -1.80 -25.13 -22.94
C LYS A 208 -0.52 -25.88 -23.34
N SER A 209 0.27 -26.34 -22.37
CA SER A 209 1.51 -27.09 -22.62
C SER A 209 1.28 -28.56 -23.03
N ARG A 210 0.07 -29.11 -22.84
CA ARG A 210 -0.29 -30.49 -23.20
C ARG A 210 -0.97 -30.60 -24.58
N LYS A 211 -0.48 -29.89 -25.60
CA LYS A 211 -0.80 -30.23 -26.99
C LYS A 211 0.16 -31.33 -27.46
N ASP A 212 -0.10 -32.54 -27.01
CA ASP A 212 0.51 -33.73 -27.60
C ASP A 212 -0.11 -33.97 -29.00
N PRO A 213 0.65 -34.12 -30.11
CA PRO A 213 0.11 -34.24 -31.46
C PRO A 213 -0.68 -35.55 -31.75
N GLY A 214 -0.98 -36.36 -30.73
CA GLY A 214 -1.37 -37.76 -30.90
C GLY A 214 -2.83 -38.14 -30.68
N PHE A 215 -3.76 -37.22 -30.40
CA PHE A 215 -5.16 -37.60 -30.13
C PHE A 215 -6.12 -37.22 -31.28
N ARG A 216 -6.36 -38.17 -32.18
CA ARG A 216 -7.46 -38.10 -33.16
C ARG A 216 -8.80 -38.10 -32.40
N LYS A 217 -9.63 -37.07 -32.63
CA LYS A 217 -11.03 -37.04 -32.18
C LYS A 217 -11.74 -38.31 -32.65
N LEU A 218 -12.24 -39.11 -31.72
CA LEU A 218 -13.24 -40.14 -32.01
C LEU A 218 -14.53 -39.45 -32.46
N ASP A 219 -14.96 -39.77 -33.68
CA ASP A 219 -16.16 -39.24 -34.32
C ASP A 219 -17.42 -39.78 -33.62
N THR A 220 -18.16 -38.90 -32.95
CA THR A 220 -19.33 -39.24 -32.11
C THR A 220 -20.59 -39.56 -32.93
N ARG A 221 -20.48 -39.90 -34.23
CA ARG A 221 -21.62 -40.19 -35.10
C ARG A 221 -21.87 -41.67 -35.42
N LYS A 222 -21.03 -42.61 -34.99
CA LYS A 222 -21.36 -44.05 -35.09
C LYS A 222 -21.96 -44.56 -33.78
N ARG A 223 -23.30 -44.66 -33.72
CA ARG A 223 -23.97 -45.52 -32.74
C ARG A 223 -23.68 -46.97 -33.10
N VAL A 224 -22.78 -47.62 -32.37
CA VAL A 224 -22.69 -49.08 -32.36
C VAL A 224 -23.62 -49.56 -31.25
N ARG A 225 -24.65 -50.32 -31.62
CA ARG A 225 -25.51 -51.03 -30.64
C ARG A 225 -24.68 -52.19 -30.06
N PRO A 226 -24.73 -52.45 -28.74
CA PRO A 226 -24.13 -53.65 -28.19
C PRO A 226 -25.01 -54.86 -28.59
N ASP A 227 -24.41 -55.84 -29.26
CA ASP A 227 -24.97 -57.16 -29.43
C ASP A 227 -24.47 -58.03 -28.26
N PHE A 228 -25.40 -58.50 -27.43
CA PHE A 228 -25.13 -59.43 -26.35
C PHE A 228 -25.76 -60.77 -26.74
N THR A 229 -25.00 -61.59 -27.45
CA THR A 229 -25.27 -63.02 -27.58
C THR A 229 -24.32 -63.81 -26.68
N GLU A 230 -24.91 -64.79 -26.00
CA GLU A 230 -24.42 -65.54 -24.84
C GLU A 230 -23.26 -66.51 -25.12
N ARG A 231 -22.50 -66.80 -24.05
CA ARG A 231 -22.19 -68.15 -23.47
C ARG A 231 -21.01 -67.99 -22.50
N GLY A 232 -21.02 -68.44 -21.25
CA GLY A 232 -21.69 -69.57 -20.65
C GLY A 232 -20.82 -70.82 -20.83
N GLU A 233 -19.95 -71.12 -19.86
CA GLU A 233 -19.48 -72.48 -19.57
C GLU A 233 -18.87 -72.56 -18.16
N ARG A 234 -18.89 -73.78 -17.63
CA ARG A 234 -19.07 -74.18 -16.22
C ARG A 234 -17.79 -74.17 -15.38
#